data_AF-A0A1Q3GUV9-F1
#
_entry.id   AF-A0A1Q3GUV9-F1
#
_cell.length_a   1.000
_cell.length_b   1.000
_cell.length_c   1.000
_cell.angle_alpha   90.00
_cell.angle_beta   90.00
_cell.angle_gamma   90.00
#
_symmetry.space_group_name_H-M   'P 1'
#
loop_
_entity.id
_entity.type
_entity.pdbx_description
1 polymer ?
#
loop_
_entity_poly.entity_id
_entity_poly.type
_entity_poly.pdbx_seq_one_letter_code
_entity_poly.pdbx_strand_id
1 'polypeptide(L)'
;MRKTLSLFITILSFHSLLAQSEVKRLPKHKLTQDYTVFMNGALSSCKMLQKINPKDIKNLEIITYKFTDPHHVYISDLAKNGLLKVKLKNTFKTISQSQLNKKFDLPENNEVYFDGYLIYNKDDKICKDAIVEIELVNPNAVNLLSHSVINIHTMDKQERHLPVIKGCSMRKVK
;
A
#
# COMPACT_ATOMS: atom_id res chain seq x y z
N MET A 1 -27.42 27.86 -36.97
CA MET A 1 -26.85 27.85 -35.60
C MET A 1 -27.38 26.74 -34.69
N ARG A 2 -28.66 26.31 -34.77
CA ARG A 2 -29.18 25.22 -33.91
C ARG A 2 -28.60 23.82 -34.17
N LYS A 3 -28.27 23.47 -35.43
CA LYS A 3 -27.74 22.13 -35.79
C LYS A 3 -26.25 21.96 -35.47
N THR A 4 -25.45 23.03 -35.53
CA THR A 4 -24.01 23.01 -35.19
C THR A 4 -23.76 22.94 -33.68
N LEU A 5 -24.65 23.53 -32.88
CA LEU A 5 -24.57 23.47 -31.41
C LEU A 5 -24.87 22.06 -30.87
N SER A 6 -25.75 21.32 -31.54
CA SER A 6 -26.11 19.94 -31.15
C SER A 6 -24.98 18.93 -31.35
N LEU A 7 -24.09 19.17 -32.31
CA LEU A 7 -22.94 18.29 -32.62
C LEU A 7 -21.80 18.46 -31.60
N PHE A 8 -21.62 19.66 -31.05
CA PHE A 8 -20.59 19.91 -30.03
C PHE A 8 -20.95 19.27 -28.68
N ILE A 9 -22.23 19.27 -28.30
CA ILE A 9 -22.69 18.69 -27.03
C ILE A 9 -22.50 17.17 -27.01
N THR A 10 -22.64 16.50 -28.16
CA THR A 10 -22.41 15.05 -28.28
C THR A 10 -20.93 14.67 -28.24
N ILE A 11 -20.02 15.52 -28.74
CA ILE A 11 -18.57 15.25 -28.68
C ILE A 11 -18.03 15.42 -27.25
N LEU A 12 -18.57 16.37 -26.48
CA LEU A 12 -18.19 16.59 -25.07
C LEU A 12 -18.63 15.47 -24.13
N SER A 13 -19.71 14.75 -24.42
CA SER A 13 -20.19 13.65 -23.58
C SER A 13 -19.41 12.33 -23.71
N PHE A 14 -18.53 12.19 -24.71
CA PHE A 14 -17.68 10.98 -24.86
C PHE A 14 -16.35 11.07 -24.08
N HIS A 15 -15.94 12.24 -23.59
CA HIS A 15 -14.64 12.40 -22.94
C HIS A 15 -14.65 12.10 -21.43
N SER A 16 -15.82 11.95 -20.80
CA SER A 16 -15.92 11.65 -19.36
C SER A 16 -15.83 10.16 -19.01
N LEU A 17 -15.80 9.26 -20.01
CA LEU A 17 -15.71 7.80 -19.79
C LEU A 17 -14.30 7.29 -19.46
N LEU A 18 -13.25 8.13 -19.55
CA LEU A 18 -11.86 7.71 -19.33
C LEU A 18 -11.28 8.12 -17.96
N ALA A 19 -12.08 8.69 -17.06
CA ALA A 19 -11.60 9.16 -15.75
C ALA A 19 -11.92 8.21 -14.58
N GLN A 20 -12.03 6.90 -14.82
CA GLN A 20 -11.87 5.96 -13.71
C GLN A 20 -10.38 5.91 -13.39
N SER A 21 -9.96 6.53 -12.30
CA SER A 21 -8.60 6.39 -11.78
C SER A 21 -8.39 4.90 -11.46
N GLU A 22 -7.77 4.17 -12.38
CA GLU A 22 -7.40 2.79 -12.15
C GLU A 22 -6.44 2.76 -10.97
N VAL A 23 -6.88 2.08 -9.91
CA VAL A 23 -6.06 1.79 -8.75
C VAL A 23 -4.81 1.04 -9.22
N LYS A 24 -3.63 1.67 -9.09
CA LYS A 24 -2.35 1.07 -9.46
C LYS A 24 -1.98 -0.01 -8.45
N ARG A 25 -2.47 -1.22 -8.69
CA ARG A 25 -2.15 -2.43 -7.94
C ARG A 25 -1.40 -3.40 -8.83
N LEU A 26 -0.39 -4.08 -8.29
CA LEU A 26 0.20 -5.22 -9.00
C LEU A 26 -0.82 -6.36 -9.13
N PRO A 27 -1.00 -6.95 -10.33
CA PRO A 27 -1.94 -8.05 -10.53
C PRO A 27 -1.55 -9.26 -9.69
N LYS A 28 -2.52 -10.14 -9.44
CA LYS A 28 -2.40 -11.37 -8.63
C LYS A 28 -2.10 -11.18 -7.14
N HIS A 29 -1.80 -9.98 -6.67
CA HIS A 29 -1.91 -9.71 -5.25
C HIS A 29 -3.39 -9.73 -4.86
N LYS A 30 -3.74 -10.48 -3.81
CA LYS A 30 -4.96 -10.29 -3.03
C LYS A 30 -4.55 -9.64 -1.71
N LEU A 31 -5.39 -8.76 -1.14
CA LEU A 31 -5.11 -8.21 0.20
C LEU A 31 -5.21 -9.42 1.13
N THR A 32 -4.07 -9.99 1.50
CA THR A 32 -4.00 -11.09 2.46
C THR A 32 -3.91 -10.58 3.89
N GLN A 33 -3.68 -9.27 4.07
CA GLN A 33 -3.70 -8.60 5.36
C GLN A 33 -5.06 -7.95 5.64
N ASP A 34 -5.51 -8.11 6.88
CA ASP A 34 -6.76 -7.52 7.36
C ASP A 34 -6.63 -6.03 7.67
N TYR A 35 -5.43 -5.49 7.86
CA TYR A 35 -5.18 -4.07 8.14
C TYR A 35 -3.80 -3.64 7.64
N THR A 36 -3.68 -2.40 7.15
CA THR A 36 -2.36 -1.78 6.99
C THR A 36 -1.85 -1.30 8.35
N VAL A 37 -0.61 -1.62 8.69
CA VAL A 37 -0.01 -1.27 9.99
C VAL A 37 0.98 -0.14 9.80
N PHE A 38 0.80 0.96 10.54
CA PHE A 38 1.79 2.00 10.73
C PHE A 38 2.35 1.91 12.13
N MET A 39 3.66 1.78 12.28
CA MET A 39 4.35 1.85 13.56
C MET A 39 5.14 3.14 13.56
N ASN A 40 5.06 3.98 14.61
CA ASN A 40 5.64 5.34 14.67
C ASN A 40 5.61 6.13 13.34
N GLY A 41 4.52 6.03 12.56
CA GLY A 41 4.38 6.73 11.29
C GLY A 41 5.07 6.10 10.07
N ALA A 42 5.66 4.90 10.19
CA ALA A 42 6.22 4.14 9.08
C ALA A 42 5.37 2.90 8.75
N LEU A 43 5.26 2.58 7.46
CA LEU A 43 4.63 1.34 6.98
C LEU A 43 5.32 0.12 7.58
N SER A 44 4.52 -0.81 8.06
CA SER A 44 4.95 -1.99 8.80
C SER A 44 4.01 -3.17 8.55
N SER A 45 4.27 -4.28 9.22
CA SER A 45 3.54 -5.52 9.02
C SER A 45 2.88 -6.04 10.29
N CYS A 46 1.86 -6.85 10.11
CA CYS A 46 1.22 -7.60 11.18
C CYS A 46 2.22 -8.50 11.95
N LYS A 47 3.15 -9.14 11.23
CA LYS A 47 4.23 -9.93 11.83
C LYS A 47 5.14 -9.10 12.73
N MET A 48 5.46 -7.87 12.33
CA MET A 48 6.26 -6.97 13.15
C MET A 48 5.51 -6.57 14.42
N LEU A 49 4.22 -6.24 14.31
CA LEU A 49 3.38 -5.91 15.46
C LEU A 49 3.34 -7.04 16.50
N GLN A 50 3.23 -8.30 16.06
CA GLN A 50 3.19 -9.47 16.96
C GLN A 50 4.48 -9.66 17.77
N LYS A 51 5.61 -9.08 17.33
CA LYS A 51 6.89 -9.14 18.03
C LYS A 51 7.04 -8.03 19.08
N ILE A 52 6.12 -7.06 19.12
CA ILE A 52 6.20 -5.93 20.04
C ILE A 52 5.71 -6.34 21.43
N ASN A 53 6.47 -5.95 22.45
CA ASN A 53 6.02 -6.04 23.82
C ASN A 53 4.89 -5.02 24.06
N PRO A 54 3.70 -5.43 24.52
CA PRO A 54 2.59 -4.50 24.78
C PRO A 54 2.95 -3.35 25.73
N LYS A 55 3.90 -3.56 26.66
CA LYS A 55 4.38 -2.51 27.58
C LYS A 55 5.12 -1.37 26.86
N ASP A 56 5.57 -1.60 25.62
CA ASP A 56 6.23 -0.60 24.80
C ASP A 56 5.26 0.22 23.93
N ILE A 57 3.96 -0.10 23.95
CA ILE A 57 2.94 0.67 23.23
C ILE A 57 2.58 1.91 24.04
N LYS A 58 2.77 3.10 23.45
CA LYS A 58 2.34 4.40 23.99
C LYS A 58 0.90 4.72 23.57
N ASN A 59 0.54 4.42 22.32
CA ASN A 59 -0.78 4.69 21.78
C ASN A 59 -1.14 3.67 20.70
N LEU A 60 -2.42 3.32 20.61
CA LEU A 60 -2.98 2.48 19.58
C LEU A 60 -4.22 3.16 19.01
N GLU A 61 -4.24 3.38 17.71
CA GLU A 61 -5.36 3.97 16.99
C GLU A 61 -5.78 3.02 15.87
N ILE A 62 -7.07 2.68 15.84
CA ILE A 62 -7.67 1.80 14.83
C ILE A 62 -8.64 2.63 14.01
N ILE A 63 -8.39 2.72 12.71
CA ILE A 63 -9.25 3.42 11.76
C ILE A 63 -9.92 2.37 10.89
N THR A 64 -11.23 2.18 11.08
CA THR A 64 -12.02 1.14 10.39
C THR A 64 -12.96 1.69 9.32
N TYR A 65 -13.14 3.01 9.25
CA TYR A 65 -14.00 3.61 8.23
C TYR A 65 -13.29 3.68 6.89
N LYS A 66 -14.05 3.48 5.81
CA LYS A 66 -13.56 3.70 4.45
C LYS A 66 -13.28 5.19 4.28
N PHE A 67 -12.08 5.53 3.84
CA PHE A 67 -11.76 6.90 3.45
C PHE A 67 -12.61 7.25 2.23
N THR A 68 -13.67 8.03 2.43
CA THR A 68 -14.57 8.52 1.36
C THR A 68 -14.11 9.85 0.77
N ASP A 69 -13.07 10.45 1.36
CA ASP A 69 -12.52 11.71 0.89
C ASP A 69 -11.59 11.49 -0.33
N PRO A 70 -11.89 12.10 -1.49
CA PRO A 70 -11.05 12.02 -2.68
C PRO A 70 -9.61 12.55 -2.47
N HIS A 71 -9.37 13.41 -1.47
CA HIS A 71 -8.02 13.86 -1.11
C HIS A 71 -7.21 12.81 -0.34
N HIS A 72 -7.86 11.76 0.17
CA HIS A 72 -7.27 10.65 0.91
C HIS A 72 -7.25 9.34 0.11
N VAL A 73 -7.50 9.38 -1.21
CA VAL A 73 -7.46 8.24 -2.14
C VAL A 73 -6.14 7.47 -2.06
N TYR A 74 -5.07 8.17 -1.67
CA TYR A 74 -3.74 7.59 -1.49
C TYR A 74 -3.63 6.65 -0.27
N ILE A 75 -4.42 6.90 0.78
CA ILE A 75 -4.51 6.04 1.97
C ILE A 75 -5.61 4.99 1.79
N SER A 76 -6.61 5.24 0.92
CA SER A 76 -7.80 4.39 0.81
C SER A 76 -7.50 2.96 0.36
N ASP A 77 -6.47 2.74 -0.44
CA ASP A 77 -6.14 1.40 -0.95
C ASP A 77 -5.39 0.55 0.08
N LEU A 78 -4.37 1.13 0.72
CA LEU A 78 -3.66 0.49 1.83
C LEU A 78 -4.61 0.30 3.02
N ALA A 79 -5.42 1.30 3.34
CA ALA A 79 -6.36 1.24 4.43
C ALA A 79 -7.73 0.65 4.05
N LYS A 80 -7.85 -0.03 2.91
CA LYS A 80 -9.12 -0.57 2.42
C LYS A 80 -9.79 -1.52 3.42
N ASN A 81 -8.98 -2.29 4.15
CA ASN A 81 -9.45 -3.19 5.21
C ASN A 81 -9.32 -2.58 6.62
N GLY A 82 -8.88 -1.32 6.69
CA GLY A 82 -8.62 -0.56 7.91
C GLY A 82 -7.13 -0.27 8.13
N LEU A 83 -6.87 0.71 8.98
CA LEU A 83 -5.53 1.19 9.32
C LEU A 83 -5.30 1.02 10.83
N LEU A 84 -4.15 0.45 11.18
CA LEU A 84 -3.70 0.33 12.56
C LEU A 84 -2.46 1.20 12.77
N LYS A 85 -2.60 2.30 13.51
CA LYS A 85 -1.46 3.15 13.90
C LYS A 85 -1.03 2.80 15.32
N VAL A 86 0.22 2.42 15.47
CA VAL A 86 0.84 2.03 16.74
C VAL A 86 1.98 2.98 17.04
N LYS A 87 1.86 3.74 18.14
CA LYS A 87 2.96 4.56 18.65
C LYS A 87 3.68 3.76 19.73
N LEU A 88 4.96 3.55 19.56
CA LEU A 88 5.83 2.83 20.49
C LEU A 88 6.71 3.78 21.29
N LYS A 89 7.21 3.28 22.43
CA LYS A 89 8.25 3.96 23.22
C LYS A 89 9.58 4.01 22.47
N ASN A 90 9.92 2.90 21.82
CA ASN A 90 11.18 2.71 21.12
C ASN A 90 11.07 3.10 19.64
N THR A 91 12.18 3.50 19.04
CA THR A 91 12.31 3.74 17.60
C THR A 91 12.81 2.47 16.90
N PHE A 92 12.43 2.28 15.65
CA PHE A 92 12.92 1.20 14.80
C PHE A 92 13.58 1.79 13.55
N LYS A 93 14.39 0.97 12.86
CA LYS A 93 15.09 1.41 11.65
C LYS A 93 14.08 1.56 10.51
N THR A 94 14.19 2.67 9.78
CA THR A 94 13.36 2.93 8.61
C THR A 94 14.19 3.07 7.34
N ILE A 95 13.54 2.93 6.19
CA ILE A 95 14.08 3.22 4.86
C ILE A 95 13.05 4.05 4.08
N SER A 96 13.52 5.07 3.35
CA SER A 96 12.64 5.81 2.43
C SER A 96 12.52 5.11 1.08
N GLN A 97 11.51 5.47 0.29
CA GLN A 97 11.34 4.96 -1.07
C GLN A 97 12.54 5.31 -1.97
N SER A 98 13.04 6.56 -1.93
CA SER A 98 14.23 6.97 -2.70
C SER A 98 15.48 6.14 -2.31
N GLN A 99 15.71 5.94 -1.01
CA GLN A 99 16.82 5.09 -0.54
C GLN A 99 16.69 3.65 -1.03
N LEU A 100 15.47 3.13 -1.11
CA LEU A 100 15.20 1.80 -1.62
C LEU A 100 15.46 1.74 -3.13
N ASN A 101 14.89 2.66 -3.91
CA ASN A 101 15.11 2.75 -5.35
C ASN A 101 16.60 2.85 -5.71
N LYS A 102 17.34 3.69 -5.00
CA LYS A 102 18.79 3.86 -5.18
C LYS A 102 19.58 2.56 -4.97
N LYS A 103 19.13 1.67 -4.08
CA LYS A 103 19.79 0.36 -3.85
C LYS A 103 19.61 -0.63 -5.01
N PHE A 104 18.63 -0.39 -5.87
CA PHE A 104 18.32 -1.24 -7.03
C PHE A 104 18.59 -0.50 -8.34
N ASP A 105 19.37 0.59 -8.30
CA ASP A 105 19.73 1.41 -9.47
C ASP A 105 18.51 1.92 -10.25
N LEU A 106 17.41 2.23 -9.54
CA LEU A 106 16.18 2.80 -10.10
C LEU A 106 16.13 4.31 -9.83
N PRO A 107 15.37 5.08 -10.64
CA PRO A 107 15.12 6.50 -10.36
C PRO A 107 14.60 6.72 -8.94
N GLU A 108 15.06 7.77 -8.25
CA GLU A 108 14.69 7.99 -6.85
C GLU A 108 13.18 8.14 -6.63
N ASN A 109 12.48 8.72 -7.61
CA ASN A 109 11.04 8.91 -7.62
C ASN A 109 10.25 7.68 -8.13
N ASN A 110 10.92 6.58 -8.47
CA ASN A 110 10.29 5.38 -8.99
C ASN A 110 9.20 4.85 -8.05
N GLU A 111 8.21 4.17 -8.63
CA GLU A 111 7.10 3.59 -7.89
C GLU A 111 7.58 2.44 -7.00
N VAL A 112 7.11 2.46 -5.75
CA VAL A 112 7.40 1.42 -4.76
C VAL A 112 6.07 0.89 -4.25
N TYR A 113 5.96 -0.43 -4.23
CA TYR A 113 4.78 -1.16 -3.79
C TYR A 113 5.05 -1.84 -2.45
N PHE A 114 4.01 -1.97 -1.64
CA PHE A 114 4.00 -2.64 -0.35
C PHE A 114 2.91 -3.71 -0.37
N ASP A 115 3.30 -4.98 -0.32
CA ASP A 115 2.44 -6.16 -0.48
C ASP A 115 1.52 -6.05 -1.73
N GLY A 116 2.05 -5.48 -2.82
CA GLY A 116 1.35 -5.29 -4.09
C GLY A 116 0.55 -3.98 -4.21
N TYR A 117 0.60 -3.10 -3.23
CA TYR A 117 -0.09 -1.80 -3.21
C TYR A 117 0.87 -0.63 -3.38
N LEU A 118 0.57 0.28 -4.29
CA LEU A 118 1.41 1.46 -4.51
C LEU A 118 1.49 2.32 -3.24
N ILE A 119 2.70 2.67 -2.81
CA ILE A 119 2.94 3.66 -1.77
C ILE A 119 2.91 5.04 -2.44
N TYR A 120 1.76 5.70 -2.39
CA TYR A 120 1.55 6.96 -3.08
C TYR A 120 2.34 8.12 -2.49
N ASN A 121 2.34 8.28 -1.16
CA ASN A 121 3.07 9.35 -0.49
C ASN A 121 4.57 9.02 -0.47
N LYS A 122 5.38 9.81 -1.18
CA LYS A 122 6.84 9.58 -1.29
C LYS A 122 7.60 9.80 0.02
N ASP A 123 7.00 10.52 0.96
CA ASP A 123 7.57 10.75 2.29
C ASP A 123 7.32 9.60 3.27
N ASP A 124 6.40 8.69 2.93
CA ASP A 124 6.14 7.51 3.75
C ASP A 124 7.39 6.62 3.81
N LYS A 125 7.79 6.33 5.04
CA LYS A 125 8.93 5.45 5.33
C LYS A 125 8.45 4.03 5.56
N ILE A 126 9.31 3.06 5.28
CA ILE A 126 9.08 1.65 5.56
C ILE A 126 9.92 1.21 6.76
N CYS A 127 9.32 0.48 7.70
CA CYS A 127 10.03 -0.21 8.77
C CYS A 127 10.91 -1.31 8.18
N LYS A 128 12.23 -1.22 8.35
CA LYS A 128 13.18 -2.19 7.75
C LYS A 128 12.93 -3.61 8.25
N ASP A 129 12.61 -3.76 9.53
CA ASP A 129 12.41 -5.07 10.17
C ASP A 129 11.07 -5.73 9.77
N ALA A 130 10.19 -4.99 9.11
CA ALA A 130 8.95 -5.51 8.53
C ALA A 130 9.15 -6.11 7.12
N ILE A 131 10.28 -5.83 6.47
CA ILE A 131 10.60 -6.31 5.12
C ILE A 131 11.09 -7.75 5.21
N VAL A 132 10.37 -8.67 4.56
CA VAL A 132 10.75 -10.08 4.43
C VAL A 132 11.51 -10.30 3.12
N GLU A 133 10.98 -9.77 2.02
CA GLU A 133 11.59 -9.88 0.69
C GLU A 133 11.36 -8.59 -0.08
N ILE A 134 12.29 -8.26 -0.97
CA ILE A 134 12.11 -7.20 -1.96
C ILE A 134 12.15 -7.85 -3.33
N GLU A 135 11.11 -7.62 -4.12
CA GLU A 135 10.97 -8.13 -5.48
C GLU A 135 11.10 -6.97 -6.47
N LEU A 136 11.96 -7.14 -7.49
CA LEU A 136 11.99 -6.26 -8.64
C LEU A 136 10.99 -6.79 -9.68
N VAL A 137 9.91 -6.05 -9.89
CA VAL A 137 8.83 -6.44 -10.79
C VAL A 137 9.03 -5.76 -12.13
N ASN A 138 9.30 -6.57 -13.16
CA ASN A 138 9.48 -6.08 -14.52
C ASN A 138 8.13 -5.95 -15.26
N PRO A 139 8.02 -5.01 -16.22
CA PRO A 139 6.92 -4.93 -17.17
C PRO A 139 6.58 -6.27 -17.83
N ASN A 140 5.29 -6.60 -17.88
CA ASN A 140 4.78 -7.70 -18.68
C ASN A 140 3.30 -7.47 -19.07
N ALA A 141 2.78 -8.35 -19.94
CA ALA A 141 1.41 -8.27 -20.44
C ALA A 141 0.32 -8.41 -19.38
N VAL A 142 0.66 -8.88 -18.17
CA VAL A 142 -0.30 -9.06 -17.07
C VAL A 142 -0.33 -7.84 -16.16
N ASN A 143 0.83 -7.23 -15.86
CA ASN A 143 0.95 -6.11 -14.92
C ASN A 143 0.90 -4.73 -15.55
N LEU A 144 1.04 -4.63 -16.88
CA LEU A 144 0.90 -3.39 -17.63
C LEU A 144 1.80 -2.24 -17.11
N LEU A 145 2.86 -2.58 -16.37
CA LEU A 145 3.83 -1.59 -15.93
C LEU A 145 4.60 -1.06 -17.14
N SER A 146 4.90 0.23 -17.15
CA SER A 146 5.74 0.85 -18.19
C SER A 146 7.24 0.74 -17.90
N HIS A 147 7.62 0.47 -16.65
CA HIS A 147 8.99 0.33 -16.19
C HIS A 147 9.06 -0.64 -15.00
N SER A 148 10.28 -1.06 -14.63
CA SER A 148 10.47 -1.91 -13.46
C SER A 148 10.20 -1.16 -12.16
N VAL A 149 9.58 -1.83 -11.21
CA VAL A 149 9.19 -1.27 -9.92
C VAL A 149 9.61 -2.19 -8.78
N ILE A 150 9.71 -1.63 -7.58
CA ILE A 150 10.01 -2.41 -6.39
C ILE A 150 8.70 -2.83 -5.71
N ASN A 151 8.58 -4.08 -5.31
CA ASN A 151 7.52 -4.58 -4.45
C ASN A 151 8.12 -5.15 -3.15
N ILE A 152 7.70 -4.60 -2.02
CA ILE A 152 8.10 -5.04 -0.69
C ILE A 152 7.11 -6.10 -0.23
N HIS A 153 7.60 -7.27 0.16
CA HIS A 153 6.79 -8.31 0.79
C HIS A 153 7.06 -8.33 2.28
N THR A 154 6.00 -8.36 3.07
CA THR A 154 6.07 -8.49 4.53
C THR A 154 5.72 -9.89 5.04
N MET A 155 5.37 -10.79 4.12
CA MET A 155 5.07 -12.19 4.36
C MET A 155 5.93 -13.10 3.49
N ASP A 156 6.18 -14.30 4.00
CA ASP A 156 6.92 -15.33 3.28
C ASP A 156 6.11 -15.83 2.07
N LYS A 157 6.79 -16.28 1.00
CA LYS A 157 6.12 -16.71 -0.25
C LYS A 157 5.00 -17.73 -0.02
N GLN A 158 5.19 -18.66 0.90
CA GLN A 158 4.22 -19.70 1.23
C GLN A 158 2.93 -19.12 1.81
N GLU A 159 3.03 -18.08 2.65
CA GLU A 159 1.87 -17.46 3.31
C GLU A 159 1.06 -16.58 2.37
N ARG A 160 1.67 -16.01 1.32
CA ARG A 160 1.00 -15.15 0.34
C ARG A 160 -0.08 -15.88 -0.46
N HIS A 161 0.05 -17.19 -0.61
CA HIS A 161 -0.88 -18.02 -1.38
C HIS A 161 -1.94 -18.70 -0.50
N LEU A 162 -1.84 -18.60 0.82
CA LEU A 162 -2.85 -19.13 1.72
C LEU A 162 -4.10 -18.25 1.67
N PRO A 163 -5.31 -18.85 1.70
CA PRO A 163 -6.53 -18.08 1.94
C PRO A 163 -6.41 -17.34 3.27
N VAL A 164 -6.88 -16.08 3.31
CA VAL A 164 -6.77 -15.18 4.46
C VAL A 164 -7.16 -15.90 5.76
N ILE A 165 -6.16 -16.25 6.57
CA ILE A 165 -6.41 -16.73 7.92
C ILE A 165 -6.70 -15.48 8.75
N LYS A 166 -7.94 -15.39 9.25
CA LYS A 166 -8.49 -14.28 10.04
C LYS A 166 -7.44 -13.57 10.91
N GLY A 167 -7.16 -12.32 10.57
CA GLY A 167 -6.53 -11.31 11.41
C GLY A 167 -5.04 -11.48 11.66
N CYS A 168 -4.41 -10.38 12.05
CA CYS A 168 -3.44 -10.44 13.14
C CYS A 168 -4.12 -11.16 14.33
N SER A 169 -4.10 -12.50 14.34
CA SER A 169 -4.62 -13.28 15.46
C SER A 169 -3.68 -13.02 16.63
N MET A 170 -4.00 -12.01 17.43
CA MET A 170 -3.39 -11.83 18.73
C MET A 170 -3.77 -13.08 19.53
N ARG A 171 -2.83 -14.02 19.67
CA ARG A 171 -3.01 -15.12 20.61
C ARG A 171 -3.27 -14.47 21.97
N LYS A 172 -4.46 -14.68 22.52
CA LYS A 172 -4.69 -14.40 23.93
C LYS A 172 -3.70 -15.26 24.70
N VAL A 173 -2.69 -14.63 25.27
CA VAL A 173 -1.83 -15.26 26.27
C VAL A 173 -2.72 -15.50 27.48
N LYS A 174 -2.93 -16.77 27.84
CA LYS A 174 -3.59 -17.16 29.09
C LYS A 174 -2.69 -16.85 30.27
#